data_AF-A0A0L1IG47-F1
#
_entry.id   AF-A0A0L1IG47-F1
#
_cell.length_a   1.000
_cell.length_b   1.000
_cell.length_c   1.000
_cell.angle_alpha   90.00
_cell.angle_beta   90.00
_cell.angle_gamma   90.00
#
_symmetry.space_group_name_H-M   'P 1'
#
loop_
_entity.id
_entity.type
_entity.pdbx_description
1 polymer ?
#
loop_
_entity_poly.entity_id
_entity_poly.type
_entity_poly.pdbx_seq_one_letter_code
_entity_poly.pdbx_strand_id
1 'polypeptide(L)'
;MISLTLISDRVRDKLSDLALCVFIGNIKRTKKLLKKNDINSKFLNNNNLLQICSYNDDVEMFCFLLNRGCDFKHINDNGDTCLHIIVLNNNIYCLDILCRNNIKDIINIKNKDGDTALHISIKNGFYESFSLLLKYGVDILIKDDFDMDAYELLDVFRKKEKFYDSNCNKYSIMFNLLIKEKMKGEIRKI
;
A
#
# COMPACT_ATOMS: atom_id res chain seq x y z
N MET A 1 9.28 -13.90 1.97
CA MET A 1 10.72 -13.99 2.34
C MET A 1 11.51 -13.41 1.18
N ILE A 2 11.87 -12.12 1.24
CA ILE A 2 12.64 -11.52 0.14
C ILE A 2 14.01 -12.21 0.11
N SER A 3 14.30 -12.83 -1.03
CA SER A 3 15.51 -13.59 -1.28
C SER A 3 16.75 -12.70 -1.06
N LEU A 4 17.67 -13.21 -0.23
CA LEU A 4 19.01 -12.69 0.07
C LEU A 4 19.97 -12.66 -1.15
N THR A 5 19.46 -12.63 -2.39
CA THR A 5 20.23 -12.67 -3.64
C THR A 5 20.88 -11.34 -4.02
N LEU A 6 21.36 -10.57 -3.05
CA LEU A 6 22.20 -9.38 -3.26
C LEU A 6 23.60 -9.54 -2.65
N ILE A 7 24.17 -10.74 -2.75
CA ILE A 7 25.59 -10.96 -2.51
C ILE A 7 26.27 -11.07 -3.88
N SER A 8 26.66 -9.92 -4.43
CA SER A 8 27.73 -9.82 -5.44
C SER A 8 28.72 -8.74 -4.99
N ASP A 9 29.77 -9.22 -4.31
CA ASP A 9 31.20 -8.85 -4.21
C ASP A 9 31.73 -7.40 -4.38
N ARG A 10 30.90 -6.39 -4.60
CA ARG A 10 31.20 -4.96 -4.32
C ARG A 10 30.38 -4.48 -3.12
N VAL A 11 30.70 -5.14 -2.02
CA VAL A 11 30.51 -4.74 -0.63
C VAL A 11 30.19 -3.24 -0.41
N ARG A 12 28.96 -2.97 0.03
CA ARG A 12 28.65 -2.34 1.33
C ARG A 12 29.12 -0.91 1.65
N ASP A 13 29.35 -0.01 0.70
CA ASP A 13 29.34 1.42 1.06
C ASP A 13 27.90 1.87 1.31
N LYS A 14 27.38 1.60 2.51
CA LYS A 14 26.08 2.07 3.01
C LYS A 14 24.88 1.63 2.17
N LEU A 15 24.36 0.42 2.40
CA LEU A 15 22.90 0.29 2.51
C LEU A 15 22.54 1.33 3.56
N SER A 16 22.14 2.53 3.13
CA SER A 16 22.18 3.77 3.92
C SER A 16 21.93 3.46 5.39
N ASP A 17 22.90 3.71 6.28
CA ASP A 17 22.76 3.44 7.71
C ASP A 17 21.38 3.89 8.22
N LEU A 18 20.88 5.00 7.67
CA LEU A 18 19.56 5.55 7.92
C LEU A 18 18.43 4.63 7.42
N ALA A 19 18.47 4.16 6.17
CA ALA A 19 17.51 3.22 5.62
C ALA A 19 17.45 1.90 6.40
N LEU A 20 18.61 1.36 6.79
CA LEU A 20 18.68 0.13 7.59
C LEU A 20 18.09 0.36 9.00
N CYS A 21 18.38 1.49 9.63
CA CYS A 21 17.79 1.84 10.92
C CYS A 21 16.27 2.01 10.83
N VAL A 22 15.77 2.56 9.73
CA VAL A 22 14.33 2.68 9.48
C VAL A 22 13.70 1.31 9.29
N PHE A 23 14.29 0.45 8.45
CA PHE A 23 13.80 -0.90 8.24
C PHE A 23 13.76 -1.71 9.54
N ILE A 24 14.79 -1.64 10.37
CA ILE A 24 14.84 -2.39 11.65
C ILE A 24 13.96 -1.75 12.75
N GLY A 25 13.45 -0.53 12.57
CA GLY A 25 12.68 0.17 13.59
C GLY A 25 13.51 0.86 14.68
N ASN A 26 14.80 1.13 14.42
CA ASN A 26 15.67 1.80 15.38
C ASN A 26 15.45 3.32 15.40
N ILE A 27 14.33 3.76 15.98
CA ILE A 27 13.91 5.18 16.04
C ILE A 27 15.00 6.06 16.68
N LYS A 28 15.70 5.57 17.71
CA LYS A 28 16.76 6.34 18.39
C LYS A 28 17.91 6.68 17.45
N ARG A 29 18.36 5.71 16.64
CA ARG A 29 19.45 5.92 15.66
C ARG A 29 18.96 6.70 14.45
N THR A 30 17.75 6.42 13.96
CA THR A 30 17.09 7.20 12.90
C THR A 30 17.01 8.69 13.25
N LYS A 31 16.58 9.04 14.47
CA LYS A 31 16.54 10.42 14.98
C LYS A 31 17.90 11.12 14.95
N LYS A 32 18.99 10.38 15.24
CA LYS A 32 20.36 10.93 15.21
C LYS A 32 20.84 11.17 13.78
N LEU A 33 20.59 10.22 12.88
CA LEU A 33 21.01 10.28 11.48
C LEU A 33 20.25 11.38 10.72
N LEU A 34 18.95 11.55 10.95
CA LEU A 34 18.14 12.62 10.36
C LEU A 34 18.56 14.05 10.76
N LYS A 35 19.47 14.23 11.72
CA LYS A 35 20.05 15.56 11.99
C LYS A 35 21.00 16.02 10.89
N LYS A 36 21.55 15.07 10.10
CA LYS A 36 22.54 15.32 9.05
C LYS A 36 22.10 14.84 7.67
N ASN A 37 20.94 14.20 7.58
CA ASN A 37 20.41 13.59 6.38
C ASN A 37 19.02 14.17 6.09
N ASP A 38 18.68 14.31 4.81
CA ASP A 38 17.35 14.69 4.38
C ASP A 38 16.34 13.55 4.64
N ILE A 39 15.18 13.87 5.20
CA ILE A 39 14.06 12.95 5.43
C ILE A 39 13.51 12.37 4.12
N ASN A 40 13.65 13.10 3.01
CA ASN A 40 13.20 12.70 1.67
C ASN A 40 14.33 12.10 0.81
N SER A 41 15.42 11.66 1.44
CA SER A 41 16.48 10.91 0.77
C SER A 41 15.91 9.66 0.08
N LYS A 42 16.49 9.33 -1.08
CA LYS A 42 16.12 8.17 -1.89
C LYS A 42 17.13 7.04 -1.72
N PHE A 43 16.65 5.81 -1.76
CA PHE A 43 17.43 4.59 -1.53
C PHE A 43 17.23 3.59 -2.67
N LEU A 44 17.52 2.31 -2.42
CA LEU A 44 17.37 1.24 -3.41
C LEU A 44 15.97 1.22 -4.03
N ASN A 45 15.90 1.02 -5.34
CA ASN A 45 14.69 1.13 -6.18
C ASN A 45 13.99 2.48 -6.05
N ASN A 46 14.76 3.54 -5.75
CA ASN A 46 14.26 4.89 -5.54
C ASN A 46 13.20 4.95 -4.44
N ASN A 47 13.26 4.08 -3.43
CA ASN A 47 12.36 4.16 -2.28
C ASN A 47 12.76 5.32 -1.36
N ASN A 48 11.78 5.98 -0.73
CA ASN A 48 12.03 6.88 0.40
C ASN A 48 11.93 6.14 1.74
N LEU A 49 12.16 6.84 2.85
CA LEU A 49 12.11 6.22 4.19
C LEU A 49 10.72 5.67 4.54
N LEU A 50 9.65 6.34 4.13
CA LEU A 50 8.29 5.91 4.45
C LEU A 50 7.91 4.63 3.70
N GLN A 51 8.32 4.49 2.44
CA GLN A 51 8.16 3.25 1.68
C GLN A 51 9.00 2.11 2.29
N ILE A 52 10.22 2.39 2.75
CA ILE A 52 11.07 1.39 3.43
C ILE A 52 10.42 0.88 4.71
N CYS A 53 9.91 1.77 5.58
CA CYS A 53 9.26 1.30 6.81
C CYS A 53 7.94 0.57 6.54
N SER A 54 7.26 0.87 5.43
CA SER A 54 5.99 0.23 5.05
C SER A 54 6.12 -1.25 4.69
N TYR A 55 7.34 -1.76 4.50
CA TYR A 55 7.59 -3.19 4.37
C TYR A 55 7.44 -3.97 5.67
N ASN A 56 7.39 -3.28 6.81
CA ASN A 56 7.30 -3.86 8.15
C ASN A 56 6.12 -3.23 8.93
N ASP A 57 5.70 -3.90 10.00
CA ASP A 57 4.54 -3.49 10.80
C ASP A 57 4.90 -2.45 11.88
N ASP A 58 5.99 -1.69 11.69
CA ASP A 58 6.47 -0.70 12.66
C ASP A 58 5.69 0.63 12.56
N VAL A 59 4.54 0.63 13.23
CA VAL A 59 3.64 1.79 13.32
C VAL A 59 4.32 2.99 13.97
N GLU A 60 5.22 2.79 14.94
CA GLU A 60 5.88 3.89 15.65
C GLU A 60 6.86 4.62 14.72
N MET A 61 7.68 3.87 13.98
CA MET A 61 8.57 4.43 12.96
C MET A 61 7.77 5.11 11.84
N PHE A 62 6.69 4.49 11.37
CA PHE A 62 5.82 5.05 10.34
C PHE A 62 5.26 6.42 10.76
N CYS A 63 4.68 6.50 11.95
CA CYS A 63 4.18 7.74 12.53
C CYS A 63 5.29 8.78 12.68
N PHE A 64 6.46 8.37 13.16
CA PHE A 64 7.60 9.25 13.33
C PHE A 64 8.04 9.89 12.00
N LEU A 65 8.18 9.10 10.93
CA LEU A 65 8.61 9.59 9.62
C LEU A 65 7.54 10.49 8.98
N LEU A 66 6.27 10.09 9.07
CA LEU A 66 5.15 10.88 8.53
C LEU A 66 5.05 12.24 9.23
N ASN A 67 5.11 12.27 10.56
CA ASN A 67 5.09 13.51 11.35
C ASN A 67 6.32 14.40 11.13
N ARG A 68 7.42 13.83 10.60
CA ARG A 68 8.62 14.57 10.21
C ARG A 68 8.58 15.09 8.77
N GLY A 69 7.46 14.92 8.06
CA GLY A 69 7.28 15.42 6.71
C GLY A 69 7.96 14.55 5.64
N CYS A 70 8.15 13.25 5.91
CA CYS A 70 8.54 12.32 4.87
C CYS A 70 7.42 12.25 3.80
N ASP A 71 7.79 12.40 2.53
CA ASP A 71 6.85 12.52 1.43
C ASP A 71 6.10 11.21 1.16
N PHE A 72 4.87 11.09 1.62
CA PHE A 72 4.04 9.91 1.36
C PHE A 72 3.54 9.82 -0.09
N LYS A 73 3.72 10.88 -0.90
CA LYS A 73 3.28 10.94 -2.30
C LYS A 73 4.33 10.42 -3.29
N HIS A 74 5.54 10.18 -2.81
CA HIS A 74 6.64 9.70 -3.63
C HIS A 74 6.31 8.34 -4.28
N ILE A 75 6.77 8.18 -5.52
CA ILE A 75 6.58 6.98 -6.35
C ILE A 75 7.96 6.37 -6.59
N ASN A 76 8.12 5.09 -6.24
CA ASN A 76 9.38 4.38 -6.42
C ASN A 76 9.56 3.86 -7.87
N ASP A 77 10.66 3.15 -8.14
CA ASP A 77 10.96 2.64 -9.48
C ASP A 77 9.97 1.56 -9.96
N ASN A 78 9.14 0.99 -9.09
CA ASN A 78 8.06 0.05 -9.45
C ASN A 78 6.73 0.76 -9.71
N GLY A 79 6.68 2.09 -9.61
CA GLY A 79 5.42 2.83 -9.66
C GLY A 79 4.62 2.76 -8.35
N ASP A 80 5.17 2.15 -7.30
CA ASP A 80 4.47 2.02 -6.02
C ASP A 80 4.58 3.31 -5.22
N THR A 81 3.44 3.76 -4.70
CA THR A 81 3.39 4.69 -3.56
C THR A 81 3.47 3.93 -2.24
N CYS A 82 3.65 4.65 -1.14
CA CYS A 82 3.55 4.10 0.21
C CYS A 82 2.25 3.29 0.44
N LEU A 83 1.12 3.75 -0.13
CA LEU A 83 -0.17 3.08 -0.02
C LEU A 83 -0.19 1.68 -0.64
N HIS A 84 0.48 1.48 -1.79
CA HIS A 84 0.58 0.17 -2.44
C HIS A 84 1.33 -0.81 -1.54
N ILE A 85 2.47 -0.39 -1.00
CA ILE A 85 3.33 -1.23 -0.15
C ILE A 85 2.60 -1.62 1.14
N ILE A 86 1.93 -0.67 1.80
CA ILE A 86 1.16 -0.94 3.02
C ILE A 86 0.06 -1.98 2.76
N VAL A 87 -0.69 -1.82 1.67
CA VAL A 87 -1.80 -2.74 1.35
C VAL A 87 -1.27 -4.11 0.94
N LEU A 88 -0.16 -4.17 0.20
CA LEU A 88 0.50 -5.43 -0.18
C LEU A 88 0.95 -6.22 1.05
N ASN A 89 1.45 -5.54 2.08
CA ASN A 89 1.83 -6.17 3.35
C ASN A 89 0.67 -6.32 4.34
N ASN A 90 -0.56 -5.97 3.94
CA ASN A 90 -1.75 -5.98 4.78
C ASN A 90 -1.61 -5.22 6.11
N ASN A 91 -0.89 -4.09 6.06
CA ASN A 91 -0.55 -3.30 7.22
C ASN A 91 -1.68 -2.34 7.64
N ILE A 92 -2.75 -2.90 8.22
CA ILE A 92 -4.01 -2.17 8.49
C ILE A 92 -3.80 -0.94 9.38
N TYR A 93 -2.90 -1.00 10.36
CA TYR A 93 -2.65 0.14 11.26
C TYR A 93 -1.98 1.31 10.52
N CYS A 94 -0.93 1.04 9.74
CA CYS A 94 -0.28 2.07 8.91
C CYS A 94 -1.25 2.59 7.84
N LEU A 95 -2.11 1.71 7.29
CA LEU A 95 -3.14 2.11 6.33
C LEU A 95 -4.14 3.09 6.95
N ASP A 96 -4.67 2.77 8.15
CA ASP A 96 -5.61 3.65 8.87
C ASP A 96 -4.96 5.00 9.21
N ILE A 97 -3.70 5.02 9.64
CA ILE A 97 -2.95 6.25 9.89
C ILE A 97 -2.76 7.05 8.59
N LEU A 98 -2.34 6.40 7.50
CA LEU A 98 -2.13 7.08 6.23
C LEU A 98 -3.45 7.63 5.68
N CYS A 99 -4.53 6.86 5.70
CA CYS A 99 -5.84 7.28 5.21
C CYS A 99 -6.46 8.44 5.99
N ARG A 100 -6.12 8.63 7.27
CA ARG A 100 -6.50 9.83 8.04
C ARG A 100 -5.82 11.11 7.54
N ASN A 101 -4.74 11.00 6.76
CA ASN A 101 -4.13 12.11 6.05
C ASN A 101 -4.84 12.35 4.71
N ASN A 102 -4.55 13.47 4.05
CA ASN A 102 -5.15 13.77 2.74
C ASN A 102 -4.51 12.92 1.63
N ILE A 103 -5.00 11.69 1.44
CA ILE A 103 -4.48 10.71 0.47
C ILE A 103 -5.10 10.80 -0.93
N LYS A 104 -5.94 11.81 -1.21
CA LYS A 104 -6.64 11.96 -2.49
C LYS A 104 -5.69 11.92 -3.70
N ASP A 105 -4.48 12.44 -3.52
CA ASP A 105 -3.47 12.51 -4.57
C ASP A 105 -2.83 11.15 -4.90
N ILE A 106 -2.95 10.16 -4.02
CA ILE A 106 -2.29 8.84 -4.18
C ILE A 106 -3.23 7.64 -4.21
N ILE A 107 -4.47 7.78 -3.73
CA ILE A 107 -5.41 6.67 -3.54
C ILE A 107 -5.74 5.92 -4.85
N ASN A 108 -5.61 6.62 -5.98
CA ASN A 108 -5.98 6.18 -7.31
C ASN A 108 -4.77 5.98 -8.24
N ILE A 109 -3.54 6.13 -7.74
CA ILE A 109 -2.33 5.91 -8.55
C ILE A 109 -2.25 4.42 -8.93
N LYS A 110 -1.93 4.13 -10.19
CA LYS A 110 -1.57 2.79 -10.66
C LYS A 110 -0.05 2.61 -10.57
N ASN A 111 0.39 1.46 -10.07
CA ASN A 111 1.79 1.04 -10.16
C ASN A 111 2.12 0.48 -11.56
N LYS A 112 3.35 0.00 -11.76
CA LYS A 112 3.79 -0.55 -13.06
C LYS A 112 3.14 -1.89 -13.45
N ASP A 113 2.49 -2.58 -12.51
CA ASP A 113 1.69 -3.77 -12.78
C ASP A 113 0.24 -3.40 -13.16
N GLY A 114 -0.05 -2.11 -13.28
CA GLY A 114 -1.38 -1.61 -13.55
C GLY A 114 -2.28 -1.57 -12.32
N ASP A 115 -1.78 -1.88 -11.13
CA ASP A 115 -2.62 -2.02 -9.96
C ASP A 115 -2.69 -0.72 -9.17
N THR A 116 -3.91 -0.34 -8.78
CA THR A 116 -4.09 0.58 -7.65
C THR A 116 -4.05 -0.19 -6.34
N ALA A 117 -3.92 0.51 -5.22
CA ALA A 117 -4.06 -0.09 -3.89
C ALA A 117 -5.36 -0.89 -3.71
N LEU A 118 -6.47 -0.47 -4.34
CA LEU A 118 -7.73 -1.22 -4.31
C LEU A 118 -7.60 -2.57 -5.05
N HIS A 119 -6.98 -2.58 -6.24
CA HIS A 119 -6.73 -3.82 -6.98
C HIS A 119 -5.87 -4.80 -6.18
N ILE A 120 -4.79 -4.33 -5.53
CA ILE A 120 -3.95 -5.15 -4.65
C ILE A 120 -4.79 -5.78 -3.54
N SER A 121 -5.67 -5.00 -2.89
CA SER A 121 -6.54 -5.51 -1.83
C SER A 121 -7.50 -6.60 -2.33
N ILE A 122 -7.99 -6.49 -3.57
CA ILE A 122 -8.85 -7.50 -4.20
C ILE A 122 -8.04 -8.74 -4.56
N LYS A 123 -6.92 -8.61 -5.27
CA LYS A 123 -6.10 -9.75 -5.72
C LYS A 123 -5.63 -10.64 -4.55
N ASN A 124 -5.43 -10.05 -3.37
CA ASN A 124 -5.06 -10.77 -2.14
C ASN A 124 -6.26 -11.07 -1.22
N GLY A 125 -7.44 -10.52 -1.52
CA GLY A 125 -8.64 -10.57 -0.69
C GLY A 125 -8.47 -9.92 0.69
N PHE A 126 -7.69 -8.86 0.83
CA PHE A 126 -7.57 -8.16 2.11
C PHE A 126 -8.83 -7.33 2.38
N TYR A 127 -9.83 -7.94 3.04
CA TYR A 127 -11.14 -7.34 3.30
C TYR A 127 -11.03 -6.02 4.09
N GLU A 128 -10.22 -6.00 5.14
CA GLU A 128 -10.03 -4.82 5.99
C GLU A 128 -9.42 -3.67 5.18
N SER A 129 -8.35 -3.94 4.43
CA SER A 129 -7.72 -2.96 3.53
C SER A 129 -8.71 -2.43 2.49
N PHE A 130 -9.45 -3.33 1.85
CA PHE A 130 -10.49 -3.00 0.88
C PHE A 130 -11.58 -2.10 1.48
N SER A 131 -12.13 -2.48 2.63
CA SER A 131 -13.19 -1.74 3.31
C SER A 131 -12.73 -0.33 3.72
N LEU A 132 -11.47 -0.20 4.14
CA LEU A 132 -10.90 1.06 4.55
C LEU A 132 -10.68 1.97 3.32
N LEU A 133 -10.12 1.45 2.23
CA LEU A 133 -9.94 2.22 0.99
C LEU A 133 -11.27 2.74 0.42
N LEU A 134 -12.33 1.90 0.42
CA LEU A 134 -13.68 2.33 0.01
C LEU A 134 -14.21 3.49 0.85
N LYS A 135 -14.00 3.45 2.18
CA LYS A 135 -14.45 4.50 3.09
C LYS A 135 -13.82 5.87 2.79
N TYR A 136 -12.61 5.89 2.23
CA TYR A 136 -11.89 7.12 1.89
C TYR A 136 -12.07 7.56 0.43
N GLY A 137 -13.03 6.97 -0.29
CA GLY A 137 -13.47 7.48 -1.60
C GLY A 137 -12.52 7.13 -2.75
N VAL A 138 -11.91 5.95 -2.71
CA VAL A 138 -11.20 5.39 -3.86
C VAL A 138 -12.12 5.26 -5.06
N ASP A 139 -11.60 5.50 -6.26
CA ASP A 139 -12.36 5.30 -7.49
C ASP A 139 -12.37 3.81 -7.85
N ILE A 140 -13.57 3.23 -7.85
CA ILE A 140 -13.81 1.81 -8.14
C ILE A 140 -13.85 1.49 -9.64
N LEU A 141 -13.88 2.51 -10.50
CA LEU A 141 -13.97 2.38 -11.96
C LEU A 141 -12.60 2.41 -12.65
N ILE A 142 -11.51 2.65 -11.91
CA ILE A 142 -10.17 2.58 -12.45
C ILE A 142 -9.89 1.14 -12.87
N LYS A 143 -9.40 0.98 -14.09
CA LYS A 143 -9.07 -0.31 -14.66
C LYS A 143 -7.60 -0.65 -14.48
N ASP A 144 -7.33 -1.90 -14.14
CA ASP A 144 -5.98 -2.45 -14.15
C ASP A 144 -5.46 -2.67 -15.59
N ASP A 145 -4.28 -3.27 -15.73
CA ASP A 145 -3.69 -3.52 -17.05
C ASP A 145 -4.36 -4.66 -17.83
N PHE A 146 -5.29 -5.40 -17.20
CA PHE A 146 -6.17 -6.36 -17.86
C PHE A 146 -7.51 -5.73 -18.28
N ASP A 147 -7.62 -4.40 -18.22
CA ASP A 147 -8.85 -3.64 -18.48
C ASP A 147 -9.99 -3.95 -17.51
N MET A 148 -9.67 -4.46 -16.31
CA MET A 148 -10.63 -4.87 -15.30
C MET A 148 -10.79 -3.79 -14.23
N ASP A 149 -12.01 -3.34 -13.98
CA ASP A 149 -12.32 -2.51 -12.82
C ASP A 149 -12.48 -3.33 -11.52
N ALA A 150 -12.69 -2.67 -10.38
CA ALA A 150 -12.83 -3.35 -9.09
C ALA A 150 -14.04 -4.32 -9.03
N TYR A 151 -15.12 -4.02 -9.76
CA TYR A 151 -16.33 -4.85 -9.79
C TYR A 151 -16.09 -6.11 -10.62
N GLU A 152 -15.56 -5.94 -11.82
CA GLU A 152 -15.22 -7.01 -12.75
C GLU A 152 -14.19 -7.95 -12.11
N LEU A 153 -13.16 -7.39 -11.47
CA LEU A 153 -12.13 -8.16 -10.78
C LEU A 153 -12.74 -9.00 -9.64
N LEU A 154 -13.57 -8.40 -8.77
CA LEU A 154 -14.24 -9.13 -7.70
C LEU A 154 -15.18 -10.22 -8.22
N ASP A 155 -15.88 -10.01 -9.33
CA ASP A 155 -16.75 -11.02 -9.92
C ASP A 155 -15.96 -12.26 -10.37
N VAL A 156 -14.80 -12.05 -11.00
CA VAL A 156 -13.88 -13.14 -11.38
C VAL A 156 -13.39 -13.91 -10.15
N PHE A 157 -12.89 -13.21 -9.12
CA PHE A 157 -12.40 -13.86 -7.91
C PHE A 157 -13.50 -14.57 -7.13
N ARG A 158 -14.71 -14.02 -7.07
CA ARG A 158 -15.89 -14.63 -6.45
C ARG A 158 -16.31 -15.92 -7.16
N LYS A 159 -16.31 -15.94 -8.49
CA LYS A 159 -16.59 -17.15 -9.28
C LYS A 159 -15.52 -18.21 -9.05
N LYS A 160 -14.25 -17.80 -9.02
CA LYS A 160 -13.11 -18.67 -8.73
C LYS A 160 -13.17 -19.27 -7.33
N GLU A 161 -13.47 -18.47 -6.31
CA GLU A 161 -13.61 -18.90 -4.91
C GLU A 161 -14.61 -20.03 -4.78
N LYS A 162 -15.81 -19.87 -5.33
CA LYS A 162 -16.87 -20.91 -5.29
C LYS A 162 -16.48 -22.23 -5.95
N PHE A 163 -15.53 -22.20 -6.88
CA PHE A 163 -15.03 -23.41 -7.54
C PHE A 163 -14.07 -24.20 -6.64
N TYR A 164 -13.23 -23.52 -5.85
CA TYR A 164 -12.23 -24.16 -4.98
C TYR A 164 -12.76 -24.44 -3.57
N ASP A 165 -13.57 -23.55 -3.03
CA ASP A 165 -14.16 -23.67 -1.70
C ASP A 165 -15.57 -23.06 -1.69
N SER A 166 -16.58 -23.92 -1.72
CA SER A 166 -17.99 -23.50 -1.74
C SER A 166 -18.46 -22.85 -0.44
N ASN A 167 -17.73 -23.03 0.67
CA ASN A 167 -18.07 -22.45 1.97
C ASN A 167 -17.39 -21.10 2.19
N CYS A 168 -16.33 -20.79 1.44
CA CYS A 168 -15.67 -19.49 1.54
C CYS A 168 -16.53 -18.40 0.88
N ASN A 169 -16.73 -17.30 1.59
CA ASN A 169 -17.57 -16.18 1.16
C ASN A 169 -16.83 -14.84 1.14
N LYS A 170 -15.50 -14.87 1.21
CA LYS A 170 -14.63 -13.70 1.35
C LYS A 170 -14.85 -12.69 0.23
N TYR A 171 -14.80 -13.13 -1.03
CA TYR A 171 -15.06 -12.26 -2.18
C TYR A 171 -16.53 -11.92 -2.33
N SER A 172 -17.44 -12.80 -1.89
CA SER A 172 -18.87 -12.51 -1.87
C SER A 172 -19.20 -11.34 -0.92
N ILE A 173 -18.56 -11.28 0.24
CA ILE A 173 -18.71 -10.18 1.21
C ILE A 173 -18.16 -8.88 0.62
N MET A 174 -16.96 -8.89 0.04
CA MET A 174 -16.36 -7.71 -0.61
C MET A 174 -17.23 -7.19 -1.76
N PHE A 175 -17.76 -8.08 -2.58
CA PHE A 175 -18.66 -7.74 -3.70
C PHE A 175 -19.96 -7.07 -3.21
N ASN A 176 -20.57 -7.62 -2.16
CA ASN A 176 -21.77 -7.04 -1.56
C ASN A 176 -21.51 -5.65 -0.96
N LEU A 177 -20.34 -5.45 -0.35
CA LEU A 177 -19.93 -4.14 0.17
C LEU A 177 -19.78 -3.12 -0.97
N LEU A 178 -19.16 -3.51 -2.09
CA LEU A 178 -18.98 -2.62 -3.24
C LEU A 178 -20.32 -2.20 -3.87
N ILE A 179 -21.26 -3.15 -4.01
CA ILE A 179 -22.63 -2.85 -4.48
C ILE A 179 -23.31 -1.82 -3.56
N LYS A 180 -23.18 -2.00 -2.24
CA LYS A 180 -23.76 -1.07 -1.26
C LYS A 180 -23.19 0.34 -1.40
N GLU A 181 -21.88 0.48 -1.62
CA GLU A 181 -21.25 1.79 -1.81
C GLU A 181 -21.64 2.43 -3.16
N LYS A 182 -21.75 1.64 -4.24
CA LYS A 182 -22.24 2.13 -5.54
C LYS A 182 -23.65 2.72 -5.44
N MET A 183 -24.57 2.01 -4.79
CA MET A 183 -25.96 2.48 -4.59
C MET A 183 -26.00 3.77 -3.75
N LYS A 184 -25.14 3.91 -2.72
CA LYS A 184 -25.05 5.16 -1.94
C LYS A 184 -24.54 6.34 -2.78
N GLY A 185 -23.61 6.08 -3.70
CA GLY A 185 -23.05 7.09 -4.59
C GLY A 185 -24.06 7.61 -5.63
N GLU A 186 -24.95 6.74 -6.11
CA GLU A 186 -26.04 7.09 -7.02
C GLU A 186 -27.15 7.90 -6.31
N ILE A 187 -27.48 7.59 -5.05
CA ILE A 187 -28.47 8.34 -4.26
C ILE A 187 -27.99 9.77 -3.93
N ARG A 188 -26.67 9.99 -3.78
CA ARG A 188 -26.10 11.33 -3.51
C ARG A 188 -26.04 12.26 -4.73
N LYS A 189 -26.40 11.76 -5.92
CA LYS A 189 -26.39 12.53 -7.18
C LYS A 189 -27.79 12.96 -7.63
N ILE A 190 -28.84 12.66 -6.85
CA ILE A 190 -30.24 13.07 -7.07
C ILE A 190 -30.59 14.16 -6.06
#